data_AF-A0A0Q9LB19-F1
#
_entry.id   AF-A0A0Q9LB19-F1
#
_cell.length_a   1.000
_cell.length_b   1.000
_cell.length_c   1.000
_cell.angle_alpha   90.00
_cell.angle_beta   90.00
_cell.angle_gamma   90.00
#
_symmetry.space_group_name_H-M   'P 1'
#
loop_
_entity.id
_entity.type
_entity.pdbx_description
1 polymer ?
#
loop_
_entity_poly.entity_id
_entity_poly.type
_entity_poly.pdbx_seq_one_letter_code
_entity_poly.pdbx_strand_id
1 'polypeptide(L)'
;MDVVATTRRDAAPNQEWVLMYRGGLSRSKIAALTGAAASTVGYHLRVACAADPALREAHEAAAGTGASRVTAQGRERMHQLVAMVRDTGRYPSRNAESTSERTLAVWLQRRREDARAGMLAPAFRDGLAVLPGWEGKPRAEADEARWQERLAALVAYRAAGHDWPRHKAVIVGEEHDLGVRLHAQRYKARRGELEIQKATALDNAVPGWRAGRRRGRRAGGRV
;
A
#
# COMPACT_ATOMS: atom_id res chain seq x y z
N MET A 1 -46.19 -5.75 -53.59
CA MET A 1 -46.08 -6.71 -52.47
C MET A 1 -44.61 -6.78 -52.12
N ASP A 2 -44.28 -6.25 -50.95
CA ASP A 2 -42.93 -5.86 -50.55
C ASP A 2 -41.96 -7.03 -50.40
N VAL A 3 -40.75 -6.78 -50.87
CA VAL A 3 -39.56 -7.60 -50.69
C VAL A 3 -39.19 -7.52 -49.20
N VAL A 4 -39.45 -8.59 -48.44
CA VAL A 4 -39.01 -8.69 -47.05
C VAL A 4 -37.49 -8.84 -47.06
N ALA A 5 -36.83 -7.73 -46.74
CA ALA A 5 -35.39 -7.62 -46.62
C ALA A 5 -34.84 -8.62 -45.60
N THR A 6 -33.87 -9.40 -46.05
CA THR A 6 -33.12 -10.38 -45.29
C THR A 6 -32.55 -9.74 -44.02
N THR A 7 -33.00 -10.20 -42.86
CA THR A 7 -32.52 -9.75 -41.55
C THR A 7 -31.01 -9.96 -41.42
N ARG A 8 -30.27 -8.84 -41.36
CA ARG A 8 -28.84 -8.70 -41.02
C ARG A 8 -28.48 -9.21 -39.61
N ARG A 9 -28.90 -10.42 -39.21
CA ARG A 9 -28.87 -10.84 -37.80
C ARG A 9 -27.57 -11.49 -37.30
N ASP A 10 -26.58 -11.79 -38.16
CA ASP A 10 -25.36 -12.50 -37.73
C ASP A 10 -24.02 -11.81 -38.06
N ALA A 11 -24.02 -10.54 -38.49
CA ALA A 11 -22.76 -9.83 -38.74
C ALA A 11 -22.19 -9.27 -37.43
N ALA A 12 -21.13 -9.90 -36.91
CA ALA A 12 -20.33 -9.29 -35.84
C ALA A 12 -19.48 -8.11 -36.41
N PRO A 13 -19.31 -7.01 -35.66
CA PRO A 13 -19.81 -6.77 -34.30
C PRO A 13 -21.23 -6.19 -34.28
N ASN A 14 -21.97 -6.50 -33.20
CA ASN A 14 -23.29 -5.92 -32.98
C ASN A 14 -23.10 -4.44 -32.57
N GLN A 15 -23.61 -3.52 -33.39
CA GLN A 15 -23.38 -2.09 -33.22
C GLN A 15 -24.01 -1.50 -31.95
N GLU A 16 -25.16 -2.00 -31.53
CA GLU A 16 -25.81 -1.57 -30.30
C GLU A 16 -24.95 -1.90 -29.07
N TRP A 17 -24.39 -3.12 -29.02
CA TRP A 17 -23.51 -3.53 -27.94
C TRP A 17 -22.19 -2.76 -27.94
N VAL A 18 -21.67 -2.42 -29.12
CA VAL A 18 -20.47 -1.57 -29.26
C VAL A 18 -20.74 -0.17 -28.71
N LEU A 19 -21.89 0.43 -29.02
CA LEU A 19 -22.27 1.74 -28.48
C LEU A 19 -22.45 1.71 -26.96
N MET A 20 -23.12 0.69 -26.42
CA MET A 20 -23.26 0.51 -24.97
C MET A 20 -21.89 0.34 -24.29
N TYR A 21 -21.00 -0.44 -24.89
CA TYR A 21 -19.63 -0.63 -24.39
C TYR A 21 -18.83 0.66 -24.47
N ARG A 22 -18.87 1.38 -25.61
CA ARG A 22 -18.23 2.69 -25.79
C ARG A 22 -18.75 3.72 -24.77
N GLY A 23 -20.02 3.63 -24.39
CA GLY A 23 -20.64 4.43 -23.33
C GLY A 23 -20.33 3.98 -21.90
N GLY A 24 -19.42 3.02 -21.71
CA GLY A 24 -18.91 2.63 -20.40
C GLY A 24 -19.60 1.43 -19.74
N LEU A 25 -20.54 0.76 -20.40
CA LEU A 25 -21.20 -0.41 -19.82
C LEU A 25 -20.31 -1.65 -19.93
N SER A 26 -20.25 -2.44 -18.86
CA SER A 26 -19.48 -3.70 -18.85
C SER A 26 -20.18 -4.81 -19.64
N ARG A 27 -19.40 -5.80 -20.09
CA ARG A 27 -19.88 -7.01 -20.78
C ARG A 27 -21.06 -7.68 -20.07
N SER A 28 -20.96 -7.87 -18.76
CA SER A 28 -22.02 -8.50 -17.96
C SER A 28 -23.27 -7.63 -17.87
N LYS A 29 -23.12 -6.30 -17.85
CA LYS A 29 -24.27 -5.38 -17.80
C LYS A 29 -25.00 -5.32 -19.14
N ILE A 30 -24.26 -5.32 -20.24
CA ILE A 30 -24.84 -5.41 -21.60
C ILE A 30 -25.62 -6.72 -21.74
N ALA A 31 -25.01 -7.85 -21.38
CA ALA A 31 -25.66 -9.17 -21.41
C ALA A 31 -26.98 -9.20 -20.61
N ALA A 32 -26.99 -8.63 -19.40
CA ALA A 32 -28.18 -8.55 -18.57
C ALA A 32 -29.27 -7.66 -19.17
N LEU A 33 -28.92 -6.53 -19.79
CA LEU A 33 -29.87 -5.61 -20.41
C LEU A 33 -30.48 -6.15 -21.70
N THR A 34 -29.70 -6.89 -22.49
CA THR A 34 -30.12 -7.37 -23.81
C THR A 34 -30.63 -8.81 -23.79
N GLY A 35 -30.62 -9.47 -22.63
CA GLY A 35 -30.98 -10.89 -22.49
C GLY A 35 -30.04 -11.84 -23.25
N ALA A 36 -28.86 -11.37 -23.66
CA ALA A 36 -27.90 -12.15 -24.45
C ALA A 36 -26.87 -12.84 -23.55
N ALA A 37 -26.30 -13.96 -24.00
CA ALA A 37 -25.25 -14.63 -23.26
C ALA A 37 -23.97 -13.76 -23.19
N ALA A 38 -23.37 -13.65 -22.00
CA ALA A 38 -22.17 -12.83 -21.79
C ALA A 38 -20.96 -13.26 -22.66
N SER A 39 -20.86 -14.55 -22.99
CA SER A 39 -19.88 -15.09 -23.93
C SER A 39 -20.06 -14.55 -25.35
N THR A 40 -21.32 -14.42 -25.80
CA THR A 40 -21.69 -13.90 -27.12
C THR A 40 -21.37 -12.41 -27.17
N VAL A 41 -21.80 -11.63 -26.18
CA VAL A 41 -21.42 -10.20 -26.08
C VAL A 41 -19.90 -10.02 -26.08
N GLY A 42 -19.18 -10.87 -25.35
CA GLY A 42 -17.72 -10.86 -25.31
C GLY A 42 -17.06 -11.14 -26.66
N TYR A 43 -17.64 -12.01 -27.49
CA TYR A 43 -17.16 -12.28 -28.84
C TYR A 43 -17.30 -11.05 -29.75
N HIS A 44 -18.48 -10.42 -29.78
CA HIS A 44 -18.73 -9.24 -30.63
C HIS A 44 -17.84 -8.05 -30.23
N LEU A 45 -17.65 -7.82 -28.92
CA LEU A 45 -16.77 -6.75 -28.46
C LEU A 45 -15.29 -7.01 -28.75
N ARG A 46 -14.86 -8.27 -28.78
CA ARG A 46 -13.49 -8.63 -29.18
C ARG A 46 -13.25 -8.32 -30.65
N VAL A 47 -14.20 -8.67 -31.51
CA VAL A 47 -14.17 -8.33 -32.94
C VAL A 47 -14.16 -6.80 -33.12
N ALA A 48 -15.02 -6.08 -32.40
CA ALA A 48 -15.07 -4.62 -32.46
C ALA A 48 -13.77 -3.95 -31.99
N CYS A 49 -13.18 -4.40 -30.88
CA CYS A 49 -11.91 -3.86 -30.38
C CYS A 49 -10.71 -4.18 -31.30
N ALA A 50 -10.79 -5.28 -32.07
CA ALA A 50 -9.75 -5.62 -33.03
C ALA A 50 -9.83 -4.71 -34.28
N ALA A 51 -11.05 -4.33 -34.68
CA ALA A 51 -11.30 -3.41 -35.79
C ALA A 51 -11.07 -1.94 -35.41
N ASP A 52 -11.38 -1.55 -34.18
CA ASP A 52 -11.21 -0.20 -33.63
C ASP A 52 -10.56 -0.28 -32.24
N PRO A 53 -9.23 -0.13 -32.13
CA PRO A 53 -8.53 -0.09 -30.85
C PRO A 53 -8.98 1.06 -29.93
N ALA A 54 -9.42 2.20 -30.49
CA ALA A 54 -9.85 3.37 -29.71
C ALA A 54 -11.18 3.14 -28.98
N LEU A 55 -11.94 2.10 -29.34
CA LEU A 55 -13.15 1.68 -28.64
C LEU A 55 -12.88 1.37 -27.17
N ARG A 56 -11.72 0.78 -26.84
CA ARG A 56 -11.35 0.46 -25.46
C ARG A 56 -11.05 1.72 -24.65
N GLU A 57 -10.32 2.66 -25.24
CA GLU A 57 -10.01 3.96 -24.61
C GLU A 57 -11.29 4.76 -24.37
N ALA A 58 -12.20 4.78 -25.34
CA ALA A 58 -13.50 5.44 -25.21
C ALA A 58 -14.38 4.77 -24.14
N HIS A 59 -14.39 3.43 -24.07
CA HIS A 59 -15.04 2.70 -22.97
C HIS A 59 -14.46 3.09 -21.61
N GLU A 60 -13.13 3.14 -21.48
CA GLU A 60 -12.45 3.51 -20.23
C GLU A 60 -12.74 4.95 -19.82
N ALA A 61 -12.79 5.88 -20.79
CA ALA A 61 -13.17 7.27 -20.56
C ALA A 61 -14.64 7.42 -20.14
N ALA A 62 -15.56 6.75 -20.84
CA ALA A 62 -17.00 6.86 -20.63
C ALA A 62 -17.53 6.06 -19.43
N ALA A 63 -16.90 4.93 -19.10
CA ALA A 63 -17.18 4.21 -17.85
C ALA A 63 -16.89 5.08 -16.63
N GLY A 64 -16.15 6.18 -16.83
CA GLY A 64 -15.27 6.75 -15.84
C GLY A 64 -14.23 5.69 -15.49
N THR A 65 -12.96 6.10 -15.39
CA THR A 65 -12.06 5.39 -14.49
C THR A 65 -12.84 5.07 -13.20
N GLY A 66 -12.77 3.84 -12.67
CA GLY A 66 -13.56 3.40 -11.51
C GLY A 66 -13.51 4.33 -10.27
N ALA A 67 -12.67 5.37 -10.31
CA ALA A 67 -12.75 6.66 -9.61
C ALA A 67 -14.16 7.19 -9.29
N SER A 68 -15.18 7.03 -10.14
CA SER A 68 -16.49 7.65 -9.84
C SER A 68 -17.42 6.80 -8.98
N ARG A 69 -17.18 5.49 -8.82
CA ARG A 69 -18.13 4.61 -8.13
C ARG A 69 -17.59 4.17 -6.78
N VAL A 70 -17.72 5.04 -5.79
CA VAL A 70 -17.56 4.69 -4.38
C VAL A 70 -18.61 3.63 -4.03
N THR A 71 -18.20 2.36 -3.98
CA THR A 71 -19.09 1.27 -3.57
C THR A 71 -19.38 1.37 -2.07
N ALA A 72 -20.53 0.86 -1.64
CA ALA A 72 -20.87 0.78 -0.21
C ALA A 72 -19.78 0.02 0.58
N GLN A 73 -19.27 -1.09 0.01
CA GLN A 73 -18.16 -1.84 0.59
C GLN A 73 -16.87 -1.02 0.67
N GLY A 74 -16.57 -0.19 -0.33
CA GLY A 74 -15.39 0.68 -0.30
C GLY A 74 -15.49 1.76 0.78
N ARG A 75 -16.69 2.34 0.96
CA ARG A 75 -17.00 3.26 2.06
C ARG A 75 -16.81 2.61 3.42
N GLU A 76 -17.32 1.40 3.59
CA GLU A 76 -17.17 0.64 4.82
C GLU A 76 -15.69 0.38 5.15
N ARG A 77 -14.90 -0.06 4.16
CA ARG A 77 -13.44 -0.26 4.34
C ARG A 77 -12.71 1.02 4.71
N MET A 78 -13.12 2.16 4.16
CA MET A 78 -12.56 3.46 4.51
C MET A 78 -12.86 3.79 5.98
N HIS A 79 -14.10 3.60 6.44
CA HIS A 79 -14.47 3.83 7.83
C HIS A 79 -13.73 2.89 8.79
N GLN A 80 -13.63 1.60 8.45
CA GLN A 80 -12.86 0.62 9.22
C GLN A 80 -11.39 0.98 9.32
N LEU A 81 -10.79 1.43 8.21
CA LEU A 81 -9.41 1.90 8.20
C LEU A 81 -9.23 3.13 9.11
N VAL A 82 -10.09 4.13 8.98
CA VAL A 82 -10.02 5.35 9.78
C VAL A 82 -10.17 5.04 11.26
N ALA A 83 -11.13 4.19 11.62
CA ALA A 83 -11.35 3.74 12.99
C ALA A 83 -10.12 3.02 13.54
N MET A 84 -9.57 2.06 12.79
CA MET A 84 -8.38 1.31 13.21
C MET A 84 -7.17 2.22 13.43
N VAL A 85 -6.89 3.16 12.53
CA VAL A 85 -5.75 4.07 12.67
C VAL A 85 -5.93 5.02 13.84
N ARG A 86 -7.15 5.49 14.11
CA ARG A 86 -7.46 6.34 15.26
C ARG A 86 -7.32 5.58 16.59
N ASP A 87 -7.76 4.33 16.63
CA ASP A 87 -7.73 3.49 17.82
C ASP A 87 -6.30 3.02 18.15
N THR A 88 -5.58 2.52 17.14
CA THR A 88 -4.26 1.91 17.34
C THR A 88 -3.09 2.87 17.12
N GLY A 89 -3.34 4.05 16.53
CA GLY A 89 -2.30 4.99 16.14
C GLY A 89 -1.41 4.51 14.97
N ARG A 90 -1.71 3.35 14.37
CA ARG A 90 -0.89 2.71 13.32
C ARG A 90 -1.71 2.34 12.09
N TYR A 91 -1.07 2.36 10.92
CA TYR A 91 -1.65 1.85 9.68
C TYR A 91 -1.67 0.30 9.65
N PRO A 92 -2.62 -0.30 8.90
CA PRO A 92 -2.72 -1.74 8.79
C PRO A 92 -1.53 -2.36 8.04
N SER A 93 -1.10 -3.53 8.51
CA SER A 93 0.01 -4.28 7.94
C SER A 93 -0.45 -5.48 7.11
N ARG A 94 0.23 -5.71 5.98
CA ARG A 94 0.04 -6.93 5.16
C ARG A 94 0.50 -8.21 5.86
N ASN A 95 1.32 -8.07 6.90
CA ASN A 95 1.85 -9.18 7.69
C ASN A 95 1.14 -9.32 9.05
N ALA A 96 0.02 -8.63 9.26
CA ALA A 96 -0.77 -8.76 10.48
C ALA A 96 -1.39 -10.16 10.60
N GLU A 97 -1.58 -10.62 11.83
CA GLU A 97 -2.22 -11.91 12.11
C GLU A 97 -3.69 -11.90 11.65
N SER A 98 -4.39 -10.79 11.88
CA SER A 98 -5.78 -10.63 11.50
C SER A 98 -5.99 -10.53 9.99
N THR A 99 -6.90 -11.35 9.46
CA THR A 99 -7.34 -11.31 8.06
C THR A 99 -8.00 -9.96 7.71
N SER A 100 -8.72 -9.35 8.65
CA SER A 100 -9.37 -8.05 8.41
C SER A 100 -8.33 -6.96 8.22
N GLU A 101 -7.29 -6.93 9.07
CA GLU A 101 -6.19 -5.97 8.96
C GLU A 101 -5.43 -6.14 7.64
N ARG A 102 -5.09 -7.37 7.25
CA ARG A 102 -4.42 -7.62 5.97
C ARG A 102 -5.25 -7.14 4.78
N THR A 103 -6.57 -7.30 4.85
CA THR A 103 -7.50 -6.83 3.82
C THR A 103 -7.51 -5.31 3.73
N LEU A 104 -7.51 -4.61 4.87
CA LEU A 104 -7.42 -3.15 4.92
C LEU A 104 -6.07 -2.66 4.38
N ALA A 105 -4.96 -3.35 4.68
CA ALA A 105 -3.64 -3.01 4.18
C ALA A 105 -3.57 -3.09 2.64
N VAL A 106 -4.12 -4.16 2.05
CA VAL A 106 -4.20 -4.32 0.58
C VAL A 106 -5.12 -3.26 -0.03
N TRP A 107 -6.25 -2.97 0.60
CA TRP A 107 -7.18 -1.95 0.12
C TRP A 107 -6.54 -0.56 0.13
N LEU A 108 -5.88 -0.16 1.22
CA LEU A 108 -5.17 1.11 1.35
C LEU A 108 -4.04 1.23 0.32
N GLN A 109 -3.27 0.15 0.08
CA GLN A 109 -2.23 0.15 -0.95
C GLN A 109 -2.81 0.50 -2.33
N ARG A 110 -3.94 -0.11 -2.71
CA ARG A 110 -4.61 0.21 -3.98
C ARG A 110 -5.11 1.65 -4.04
N ARG A 111 -5.60 2.22 -2.93
CA ARG A 111 -6.03 3.63 -2.91
C ARG A 111 -4.84 4.59 -3.07
N ARG A 112 -3.68 4.26 -2.51
CA ARG A 112 -2.43 5.00 -2.72
C ARG A 112 -1.93 4.93 -4.16
N GLU A 113 -2.07 3.77 -4.80
CA GLU A 113 -1.76 3.59 -6.23
C GLU A 113 -2.67 4.46 -7.09
N ASP A 114 -3.99 4.41 -6.85
CA ASP A 114 -4.96 5.25 -7.55
C ASP A 114 -4.71 6.75 -7.31
N ALA A 115 -4.33 7.15 -6.09
CA ALA A 115 -4.01 8.54 -5.77
C ALA A 115 -2.81 9.03 -6.59
N ARG A 116 -1.73 8.25 -6.64
CA ARG A 116 -0.53 8.55 -7.45
C ARG A 116 -0.81 8.58 -8.94
N ALA A 117 -1.76 7.78 -9.41
CA ALA A 117 -2.19 7.78 -10.79
C ALA A 117 -3.23 8.87 -11.12
N GLY A 118 -3.65 9.68 -10.14
CA GLY A 118 -4.70 10.69 -10.32
C GLY A 118 -6.11 10.12 -10.48
N MET A 119 -6.29 8.81 -10.28
CA MET A 119 -7.55 8.07 -10.48
C MET A 119 -8.35 7.85 -9.20
N LEU A 120 -7.91 8.41 -8.06
CA LEU A 120 -8.64 8.23 -6.80
C LEU A 120 -9.91 9.08 -6.79
N ALA A 121 -11.03 8.43 -6.44
CA ALA A 121 -12.31 9.09 -6.19
C ALA A 121 -12.15 10.26 -5.19
N PRO A 122 -12.70 11.45 -5.46
CA PRO A 122 -12.66 12.59 -4.52
C PRO A 122 -13.16 12.21 -3.13
N ALA A 123 -14.29 11.51 -3.03
CA ALA A 123 -14.85 11.09 -1.75
C ALA A 123 -13.96 10.12 -0.95
N PHE A 124 -13.13 9.29 -1.60
CA PHE A 124 -12.10 8.51 -0.89
C PHE A 124 -10.90 9.38 -0.50
N ARG A 125 -10.50 10.32 -1.35
CA ARG A 125 -9.41 11.26 -1.02
C ARG A 125 -9.78 12.07 0.22
N ASP A 126 -10.96 12.67 0.24
CA ASP A 126 -11.44 13.52 1.34
C ASP A 126 -11.62 12.69 2.63
N GLY A 127 -12.18 11.48 2.51
CA GLY A 127 -12.35 10.59 3.66
C GLY A 127 -11.05 10.03 4.23
N LEU A 128 -10.00 9.88 3.41
CA LEU A 128 -8.68 9.44 3.86
C LEU A 128 -7.79 10.61 4.33
N ALA A 129 -8.04 11.84 3.87
CA ALA A 129 -7.29 13.03 4.26
C ALA A 129 -7.29 13.31 5.77
N VAL A 130 -8.24 12.73 6.52
CA VAL A 130 -8.26 12.77 7.99
C VAL A 130 -7.12 11.98 8.65
N LEU A 131 -6.41 11.13 7.88
CA LEU A 131 -5.32 10.30 8.36
C LEU A 131 -3.97 10.93 7.97
N PRO A 132 -3.07 11.22 8.92
CA PRO A 132 -1.83 11.91 8.62
C PRO A 132 -0.90 11.04 7.78
N GLY A 133 -0.42 11.58 6.65
CA GLY A 133 0.55 10.90 5.79
C GLY A 133 0.03 9.66 5.07
N TRP A 134 -1.30 9.49 4.94
CA TRP A 134 -1.90 8.28 4.39
C TRP A 134 -1.49 7.97 2.94
N GLU A 135 -0.95 8.93 2.19
CA GLU A 135 -0.43 8.75 0.82
C GLU A 135 0.98 8.11 0.79
N GLY A 136 1.62 7.98 1.96
CA GLY A 136 2.98 7.46 2.13
C GLY A 136 3.14 6.00 1.67
N LYS A 137 4.39 5.60 1.37
CA LYS A 137 4.67 4.21 0.96
C LYS A 137 4.46 3.26 2.15
N PRO A 138 3.67 2.17 2.02
CA PRO A 138 3.43 1.22 3.12
C PRO A 138 4.72 0.63 3.71
N ARG A 139 5.74 0.44 2.86
CA ARG A 139 7.05 -0.04 3.28
C ARG A 139 7.77 0.97 4.16
N ALA A 140 7.71 2.26 3.80
CA ALA A 140 8.35 3.33 4.58
C ALA A 140 7.67 3.49 5.96
N GLU A 141 6.34 3.43 6.02
CA GLU A 141 5.60 3.52 7.28
C GLU A 141 5.82 2.31 8.18
N ALA A 142 5.80 1.09 7.64
CA ALA A 142 6.08 -0.11 8.41
C ALA A 142 7.56 -0.16 8.86
N ASP A 143 8.47 0.33 8.02
CA ASP A 143 9.87 0.50 8.39
C ASP A 143 10.03 1.54 9.49
N GLU A 144 9.24 2.62 9.46
CA GLU A 144 9.24 3.67 10.47
C GLU A 144 8.65 3.19 11.80
N ALA A 145 7.48 2.53 11.80
CA ALA A 145 6.89 1.96 13.00
C ALA A 145 7.82 0.94 13.67
N ARG A 146 8.42 0.05 12.86
CA ARG A 146 9.46 -0.88 13.35
C ARG A 146 10.69 -0.13 13.86
N TRP A 147 11.05 1.00 13.27
CA TRP A 147 12.18 1.80 13.74
C TRP A 147 11.88 2.43 15.10
N GLN A 148 10.68 2.98 15.29
CA GLN A 148 10.23 3.57 16.55
C GLN A 148 10.13 2.53 17.68
N GLU A 149 9.52 1.37 17.43
CA GLU A 149 9.44 0.26 18.40
C GLU A 149 10.83 -0.15 18.90
N ARG A 150 11.81 -0.19 17.99
CA ARG A 150 13.18 -0.58 18.32
C ARG A 150 13.94 0.51 19.06
N LEU A 151 13.66 1.77 18.75
CA LEU A 151 14.18 2.89 19.52
C LEU A 151 13.65 2.81 20.96
N ALA A 152 12.35 2.56 21.13
CA ALA A 152 11.74 2.40 22.45
C ALA A 152 12.36 1.23 23.23
N ALA A 153 12.55 0.07 22.58
CA ALA A 153 13.23 -1.07 23.20
C ALA A 153 14.69 -0.74 23.60
N LEU A 154 15.43 0.00 22.77
CA LEU A 154 16.79 0.44 23.11
C LEU A 154 16.82 1.43 24.27
N VAL A 155 15.86 2.34 24.34
CA VAL A 155 15.69 3.29 25.45
C VAL A 155 15.39 2.53 26.73
N ALA A 156 14.42 1.60 26.71
CA ALA A 156 14.06 0.77 27.85
C ALA A 156 15.24 -0.06 28.34
N TYR A 157 15.98 -0.69 27.42
CA TYR A 157 17.19 -1.45 27.73
C TYR A 157 18.26 -0.59 28.42
N ARG A 158 18.47 0.65 27.96
CA ARG A 158 19.39 1.61 28.60
C ARG A 158 18.89 2.12 29.95
N ALA A 159 17.59 2.36 30.08
CA ALA A 159 16.95 2.81 31.32
C ALA A 159 16.99 1.73 32.41
N ALA A 160 16.96 0.44 32.04
CA ALA A 160 17.15 -0.70 32.95
C ALA A 160 18.59 -0.83 33.50
N GLY A 161 19.49 0.11 33.18
CA GLY A 161 20.86 0.13 33.68
C GLY A 161 21.83 -0.74 32.86
N HIS A 162 21.37 -1.33 31.75
CA HIS A 162 22.27 -2.11 30.90
C HIS A 162 23.24 -1.21 30.11
N ASP A 163 24.47 -1.69 29.95
CA ASP A 163 25.47 -1.10 29.06
C ASP A 163 25.12 -1.38 27.58
N TRP A 164 25.76 -0.74 26.60
CA TRP A 164 25.33 -0.81 25.20
C TRP A 164 25.19 -2.24 24.66
N PRO A 165 24.09 -2.58 23.96
CA PRO A 165 23.86 -3.94 23.49
C PRO A 165 24.93 -4.42 22.51
N ARG A 166 25.29 -5.70 22.60
CA ARG A 166 26.38 -6.34 21.84
C ARG A 166 25.83 -7.12 20.65
N HIS A 167 26.44 -6.96 19.48
CA HIS A 167 26.07 -7.68 18.26
C HIS A 167 26.83 -9.00 18.06
N LYS A 168 27.66 -9.42 19.02
CA LYS A 168 28.46 -10.64 18.87
C LYS A 168 27.55 -11.87 18.89
N ALA A 169 27.86 -12.88 18.07
CA ALA A 169 27.10 -14.12 17.95
C ALA A 169 27.01 -14.94 19.26
N VAL A 170 27.89 -14.67 20.23
CA VAL A 170 27.87 -15.29 21.57
C VAL A 170 26.72 -14.75 22.43
N ILE A 171 26.17 -13.60 22.06
CA ILE A 171 25.01 -12.99 22.72
C ILE A 171 23.76 -13.46 21.99
N VAL A 172 22.72 -13.79 22.75
CA VAL A 172 21.44 -14.30 22.26
C VAL A 172 20.29 -13.48 22.83
N GLY A 173 19.12 -13.56 22.20
CA GLY A 173 17.92 -12.86 22.63
C GLY A 173 17.95 -11.35 22.34
N GLU A 174 17.23 -10.58 23.15
CA GLU A 174 16.97 -9.16 22.94
C GLU A 174 18.25 -8.31 22.84
N GLU A 175 19.29 -8.60 23.64
CA GLU A 175 20.56 -7.87 23.58
C GLU A 175 21.24 -8.03 22.21
N HIS A 176 21.20 -9.23 21.63
CA HIS A 176 21.82 -9.50 20.32
C HIS A 176 21.12 -8.71 19.22
N ASP A 177 19.79 -8.78 19.18
CA ASP A 177 18.96 -8.11 18.19
C ASP A 177 19.13 -6.59 18.23
N LEU A 178 19.07 -6.00 19.44
CA LEU A 178 19.35 -4.58 19.64
C LEU A 178 20.79 -4.23 19.23
N GLY A 179 21.74 -5.11 19.53
CA GLY A 179 23.15 -4.95 19.20
C GLY A 179 23.40 -4.90 17.69
N VAL A 180 22.86 -5.86 16.93
CA VAL A 180 23.01 -5.94 15.46
C VAL A 180 22.43 -4.69 14.80
N ARG A 181 21.26 -4.23 15.26
CA ARG A 181 20.61 -3.05 14.70
C ARG A 181 21.36 -1.77 15.05
N LEU A 182 21.78 -1.61 16.29
CA LEU A 182 22.59 -0.46 16.71
C LEU A 182 23.93 -0.41 15.96
N HIS A 183 24.53 -1.57 15.68
CA HIS A 183 25.72 -1.65 14.84
C HIS A 183 25.45 -1.15 13.42
N ALA A 184 24.35 -1.61 12.79
CA ALA A 184 23.95 -1.16 11.45
C ALA A 184 23.69 0.36 11.40
N GLN A 185 23.04 0.93 12.42
CA GLN A 185 22.81 2.39 12.51
C GLN A 185 24.13 3.16 12.63
N ARG A 186 25.05 2.71 13.49
CA ARG A 186 26.39 3.31 13.62
C ARG A 186 27.21 3.22 12.34
N TYR A 187 27.05 2.14 11.59
CA TYR A 187 27.71 1.96 10.30
C TYR A 187 27.20 2.97 9.27
N LYS A 188 25.87 3.09 9.12
CA LYS A 188 25.23 4.08 8.22
C LYS A 188 25.57 5.52 8.61
N ALA A 189 25.53 5.85 9.89
CA ALA A 189 25.86 7.19 10.39
C ALA A 189 27.30 7.60 10.04
N ARG A 190 28.26 6.67 10.17
CA ARG A 190 29.67 6.91 9.78
C ARG A 190 29.86 7.16 8.28
N ARG A 191 28.95 6.65 7.45
CA ARG A 191 28.96 6.85 5.99
C ARG A 191 28.12 8.05 5.53
N GLY A 192 27.45 8.75 6.45
CA GLY A 192 26.51 9.82 6.09
C GLY A 192 25.23 9.32 5.40
N GLU A 193 24.95 8.02 5.46
CA GLU A 193 23.79 7.38 4.81
C GLU A 193 22.60 7.20 5.78
N LEU A 194 22.77 7.65 7.03
CA LEU A 194 21.69 7.66 7.99
C LEU A 194 20.83 8.89 7.78
N GLU A 195 19.53 8.67 7.62
CA GLU A 195 18.52 9.72 7.54
C GLU A 195 18.64 10.68 8.73
N ILE A 196 18.69 11.99 8.45
CA ILE A 196 18.97 13.04 9.44
C ILE A 196 17.99 12.97 10.62
N GLN A 197 16.69 12.77 10.33
CA GLN A 197 15.65 12.66 11.36
C GLN A 197 15.93 11.51 12.34
N LYS A 198 16.36 10.35 11.82
CA LYS A 198 16.70 9.17 12.63
C LYS A 198 17.96 9.40 13.48
N ALA A 199 18.94 10.12 12.94
CA ALA A 199 20.13 10.51 13.69
C ALA A 199 19.77 11.45 14.86
N THR A 200 18.97 12.48 14.61
CA THR A 200 18.49 13.42 15.63
C THR A 200 17.69 12.72 16.73
N ALA A 201 16.78 11.82 16.35
CA ALA A 201 15.98 11.10 17.32
C ALA A 201 16.82 10.12 18.18
N LEU A 202 17.84 9.48 17.62
CA LEU A 202 18.81 8.69 18.41
C LEU A 202 19.67 9.56 19.33
N ASP A 203 20.12 10.73 18.87
CA ASP A 203 20.90 11.67 19.68
C ASP A 203 20.10 12.17 20.89
N ASN A 204 18.80 12.44 20.69
CA ASN A 204 17.90 12.88 21.76
C ASN A 204 17.52 11.76 22.72
N ALA A 205 17.18 10.57 22.21
CA ALA A 205 16.66 9.48 23.03
C ALA A 205 17.73 8.70 23.79
N VAL A 206 18.91 8.51 23.19
CA VAL A 206 20.01 7.74 23.78
C VAL A 206 21.37 8.40 23.51
N PRO A 207 21.70 9.50 24.23
CA PRO A 207 22.97 10.20 24.06
C PRO A 207 24.18 9.26 24.19
N GLY A 208 25.19 9.47 23.34
CA GLY A 208 26.41 8.64 23.33
C GLY A 208 26.29 7.33 22.53
N TRP A 209 25.14 7.07 21.88
CA TRP A 209 24.94 5.87 21.06
C TRP A 209 25.98 5.71 19.96
N ARG A 210 26.61 6.77 19.46
CA ARG A 210 27.66 6.71 18.42
C ARG A 210 28.98 6.13 18.94
N ALA A 211 29.37 6.46 20.17
CA ALA A 211 30.64 6.05 20.77
C ALA A 211 30.60 4.60 21.29
N GLY A 212 29.43 4.14 21.76
CA GLY A 212 29.26 2.80 22.32
C GLY A 212 30.03 2.59 23.62
N ARG A 213 30.30 1.32 23.97
CA ARG A 213 31.03 0.98 25.20
C ARG A 213 32.44 1.58 25.11
N ARG A 214 32.87 2.32 26.13
CA ARG A 214 34.29 2.67 26.27
C ARG A 214 35.06 1.35 26.38
N ARG A 215 36.02 1.10 25.48
CA ARG A 215 36.98 0.01 25.66
C ARG A 215 37.66 0.26 27.01
N GLY A 216 37.45 -0.64 27.96
CA GLY A 216 38.32 -0.70 29.13
C GLY A 216 39.74 -0.90 28.60
N ARG A 217 40.58 0.11 28.77
CA ARG A 217 42.03 -0.07 28.79
C ARG A 217 42.24 -1.16 29.83
N ARG A 218 42.80 -2.32 29.46
CA ARG A 218 43.34 -3.24 30.47
C ARG A 218 44.30 -2.39 31.31
N ALA A 219 43.98 -2.19 32.58
CA ALA A 219 44.99 -1.75 33.53
C ALA A 219 46.08 -2.82 33.45
N GLY A 220 47.26 -2.42 32.97
CA GLY A 220 48.43 -3.29 32.96
C GLY A 220 48.77 -3.61 34.41
N GLY A 221 48.26 -4.73 34.91
CA GLY A 221 48.72 -5.35 36.13
C GLY A 221 50.11 -5.91 35.86
N ARG A 222 51.13 -5.13 36.21
CA ARG A 222 52.50 -5.57 36.35
C ARG A 222 52.74 -5.68 37.85
N VAL A 223 52.76 -6.91 38.37
CA VAL A 223 53.65 -7.39 39.44
C VAL A 223 53.85 -8.88 39.19
#